data_AF-A0A661CKX6-F1
#
_entry.id   AF-A0A661CKX6-F1
#
_cell.length_a   1.000
_cell.length_b   1.000
_cell.length_c   1.000
_cell.angle_alpha   90.00
_cell.angle_beta   90.00
_cell.angle_gamma   90.00
#
_symmetry.space_group_name_H-M   'P 1'
#
loop_
_entity.id
_entity.type
_entity.pdbx_description
1 polymer ?
#
loop_
_entity_poly.entity_id
_entity_poly.type
_entity_poly.pdbx_seq_one_letter_code
_entity_poly.pdbx_strand_id
1 'polypeptide(L)'
;MPRHKNQADSHPDLFSNNADIIINDLLAAFHTQNLYETERLVQRLSKEYPTHSQLPGLQKLLAAQKKLKLPVKDILYELNEMRGTIRPLALKWLGLGAPGYLAPLWQRLALALKGQRFNPQ
;
A
#
# COMPACT_ATOMS: atom_id res chain seq x y z
N MET A 1 -6.29 22.75 -56.87
CA MET A 1 -5.11 22.56 -55.99
C MET A 1 -5.58 21.81 -54.73
N PRO A 2 -5.00 20.65 -54.40
CA PRO A 2 -5.63 19.65 -53.53
C PRO A 2 -5.43 19.91 -52.03
N ARG A 3 -6.46 19.51 -51.26
CA ARG A 3 -6.50 19.45 -49.80
C ARG A 3 -5.56 18.36 -49.25
N HIS A 4 -4.68 18.70 -48.32
CA HIS A 4 -4.08 17.74 -47.37
C HIS A 4 -4.17 18.37 -45.99
N LYS A 5 -5.26 18.07 -45.27
CA LYS A 5 -5.34 17.09 -44.17
C LYS A 5 -4.50 17.51 -42.96
N ASN A 6 -5.21 18.07 -41.98
CA ASN A 6 -4.82 18.12 -40.57
C ASN A 6 -4.22 16.77 -40.15
N GLN A 7 -2.92 16.76 -39.86
CA GLN A 7 -2.35 15.79 -38.94
C GLN A 7 -2.37 16.45 -37.57
N ALA A 8 -3.45 16.18 -36.83
CA ALA A 8 -3.38 16.26 -35.38
C ALA A 8 -2.46 15.11 -34.98
N ASP A 9 -1.23 15.44 -34.59
CA ASP A 9 -0.33 14.51 -33.93
C ASP A 9 -0.94 14.17 -32.57
N SER A 10 -1.83 13.17 -32.57
CA SER A 10 -2.24 12.47 -31.36
C SER A 10 -1.01 11.74 -30.83
N HIS A 11 -0.27 12.37 -29.92
CA HIS A 11 0.71 11.68 -29.11
C HIS A 11 -0.02 10.54 -28.37
N PRO A 12 0.31 9.27 -28.64
CA PRO A 12 -0.32 8.14 -27.97
C PRO A 12 0.05 8.16 -26.48
N ASP A 13 -0.92 7.77 -25.65
CA ASP A 13 -0.90 7.62 -24.19
C ASP A 13 0.34 6.88 -23.61
N LEU A 14 1.52 7.52 -23.63
CA LEU A 14 2.74 6.97 -23.03
C LEU A 14 2.71 7.00 -21.48
N PHE A 15 1.76 7.74 -20.90
CA PHE A 15 1.65 7.93 -19.45
C PHE A 15 0.48 7.18 -18.82
N SER A 16 -0.55 6.81 -19.60
CA SER A 16 -1.81 6.30 -19.06
C SER A 16 -1.79 4.82 -18.69
N ASN A 17 -0.64 4.14 -18.78
CA ASN A 17 -0.52 2.72 -18.43
C ASN A 17 0.64 2.39 -17.47
N ASN A 18 1.54 3.35 -17.20
CA ASN A 18 2.74 3.08 -16.40
C ASN A 18 2.47 3.15 -14.89
N ALA A 19 1.55 4.01 -14.44
CA ALA A 19 1.13 4.05 -13.03
C ALA A 19 0.43 2.75 -12.62
N ASP A 20 -0.46 2.22 -13.45
CA ASP A 20 -1.18 0.97 -13.19
C ASP A 20 -0.24 -0.23 -13.15
N ILE A 21 0.80 -0.27 -14.00
CA ILE A 21 1.86 -1.29 -13.92
C ILE A 21 2.57 -1.20 -12.57
N ILE A 22 3.01 -0.01 -12.15
CA ILE A 22 3.67 0.18 -10.85
C ILE A 22 2.75 -0.24 -9.70
N ILE A 23 1.46 0.08 -9.76
CA ILE A 23 0.49 -0.28 -8.73
C ILE A 23 0.30 -1.80 -8.68
N ASN A 24 0.13 -2.46 -9.83
CA ASN A 24 -0.01 -3.92 -9.89
C ASN A 24 1.23 -4.64 -9.32
N ASP A 25 2.43 -4.18 -9.69
CA ASP A 25 3.69 -4.71 -9.13
C ASP A 25 3.76 -4.47 -7.61
N LEU A 26 3.24 -3.33 -7.15
CA LEU A 26 3.21 -2.99 -5.73
C LEU A 26 2.23 -3.87 -4.94
N LEU A 27 1.07 -4.19 -5.51
CA LEU A 27 0.12 -5.14 -4.93
C LEU A 27 0.73 -6.55 -4.85
N ALA A 28 1.45 -6.98 -5.88
CA ALA A 28 2.19 -8.24 -5.86
C ALA A 28 3.28 -8.25 -4.77
N ALA A 29 4.04 -7.16 -4.64
CA ALA A 29 5.07 -7.02 -3.61
C ALA A 29 4.48 -7.06 -2.18
N PHE A 30 3.28 -6.49 -1.98
CA PHE A 30 2.54 -6.62 -0.72
C PHE A 30 2.12 -8.06 -0.44
N HIS A 31 1.68 -8.82 -1.45
CA HIS A 31 1.33 -10.24 -1.29
C HIS A 31 2.53 -11.08 -0.85
N THR A 32 3.71 -10.82 -1.43
CA THR A 32 4.94 -11.56 -1.08
C THR A 32 5.66 -10.98 0.14
N GLN A 33 5.09 -9.98 0.81
CA GLN A 33 5.70 -9.26 1.93
C GLN A 33 7.12 -8.73 1.63
N ASN A 34 7.42 -8.42 0.36
CA ASN A 34 8.75 -7.95 -0.03
C ASN A 34 8.87 -6.45 0.26
N LEU A 35 9.34 -6.12 1.47
CA LEU A 35 9.45 -4.74 1.93
C LEU A 35 10.36 -3.89 1.03
N TYR A 36 11.47 -4.45 0.54
CA TYR A 36 12.43 -3.71 -0.29
C TYR A 36 11.79 -3.29 -1.62
N GLU A 37 11.17 -4.22 -2.34
CA GLU A 37 10.49 -3.90 -3.61
C GLU A 37 9.29 -2.97 -3.37
N THR A 38 8.54 -3.18 -2.28
CA THR A 38 7.43 -2.29 -1.92
C THR A 38 7.90 -0.85 -1.72
N GLU A 39 9.01 -0.64 -0.99
CA GLU A 39 9.59 0.69 -0.78
C GLU A 39 10.03 1.33 -2.08
N ARG A 40 10.76 0.58 -2.90
CA ARG A 40 11.26 1.04 -4.20
C ARG A 40 10.10 1.47 -5.11
N LEU A 41 9.03 0.67 -5.18
CA LEU A 41 7.87 0.96 -6.04
C LEU A 41 7.02 2.12 -5.50
N VAL A 42 6.83 2.25 -4.17
CA VAL A 42 6.15 3.44 -3.60
C VAL A 42 6.95 4.70 -3.89
N GLN A 43 8.28 4.67 -3.76
CA GLN A 43 9.14 5.81 -4.08
C GLN A 43 9.05 6.18 -5.57
N ARG A 44 9.07 5.17 -6.44
CA ARG A 44 8.89 5.37 -7.89
C ARG A 44 7.53 6.01 -8.19
N LEU A 45 6.45 5.47 -7.64
CA LEU A 45 5.09 6.01 -7.82
C LEU A 45 5.00 7.45 -7.29
N SER A 46 5.61 7.74 -6.14
CA SER A 46 5.62 9.08 -5.56
C SER A 46 6.43 10.09 -6.37
N LYS A 47 7.46 9.65 -7.09
CA LYS A 47 8.30 10.50 -7.93
C LYS A 47 7.67 10.76 -9.30
N GLU A 48 7.14 9.71 -9.93
CA GLU A 48 6.58 9.78 -11.28
C GLU A 48 5.12 10.27 -11.27
N TYR A 49 4.35 9.95 -10.22
CA TYR A 49 2.91 10.25 -10.11
C TYR A 49 2.55 10.79 -8.70
N PRO A 50 3.08 11.95 -8.28
CA PRO A 50 2.94 12.47 -6.92
C PRO A 50 1.48 12.77 -6.50
N THR A 51 0.61 13.07 -7.47
CA THR A 51 -0.82 13.38 -7.23
C THR A 51 -1.73 12.17 -7.40
N HIS A 52 -1.16 10.96 -7.55
CA HIS A 52 -1.95 9.76 -7.76
C HIS A 52 -2.87 9.47 -6.58
N SER A 53 -4.17 9.30 -6.84
CA SER A 53 -5.21 9.17 -5.80
C SER A 53 -5.00 8.00 -4.84
N GLN A 54 -4.36 6.92 -5.30
CA GLN A 54 -4.10 5.73 -4.50
C GLN A 54 -2.81 5.84 -3.66
N LEU A 55 -1.89 6.74 -4.00
CA LEU A 55 -0.57 6.84 -3.38
C LEU A 55 -0.64 6.98 -1.84
N PRO A 56 -1.51 7.82 -1.25
CA PRO A 56 -1.57 7.96 0.20
C PRO A 56 -1.95 6.65 0.91
N GLY A 57 -2.87 5.86 0.34
CA GLY A 57 -3.24 4.59 0.95
C GLY A 57 -2.13 3.53 0.80
N LEU A 58 -1.42 3.52 -0.34
CA LEU A 58 -0.31 2.59 -0.56
C LEU A 58 0.86 2.91 0.38
N GLN A 59 1.12 4.19 0.64
CA GLN A 59 2.07 4.63 1.67
C GLN A 59 1.67 4.16 3.08
N LYS A 60 0.37 4.15 3.41
CA LYS A 60 -0.11 3.62 4.69
C LYS A 60 0.12 2.12 4.83
N LEU A 61 -0.12 1.34 3.77
CA LEU A 61 0.19 -0.08 3.77
C LEU A 61 1.71 -0.34 3.89
N LEU A 62 2.53 0.44 3.20
CA LEU A 62 3.99 0.36 3.36
C LEU A 62 4.41 0.71 4.80
N ALA A 63 3.86 1.78 5.37
CA ALA A 63 4.16 2.19 6.75
C ALA A 63 3.79 1.11 7.75
N ALA A 64 2.64 0.44 7.59
CA ALA A 64 2.26 -0.70 8.43
C ALA A 64 3.24 -1.87 8.28
N GLN A 65 3.66 -2.22 7.06
CA GLN A 65 4.64 -3.28 6.82
C GLN A 65 6.01 -2.98 7.46
N LYS A 66 6.46 -1.72 7.42
CA LYS A 66 7.68 -1.27 8.13
C LYS A 66 7.61 -1.48 9.64
N LYS A 67 6.42 -1.33 10.23
CA LYS A 67 6.22 -1.55 11.68
C LYS A 67 6.44 -3.00 12.11
N LEU A 68 6.42 -3.98 11.20
CA LEU A 68 6.63 -5.39 11.56
C LEU A 68 7.95 -5.65 12.33
N LYS A 69 8.98 -4.84 12.09
CA LYS A 69 10.28 -4.94 12.76
C LYS A 69 10.42 -4.03 13.98
N LEU A 70 9.39 -3.25 14.30
CA LEU A 70 9.41 -2.25 15.38
C LEU A 70 8.60 -2.74 16.59
N PRO A 71 9.00 -2.41 17.82
CA PRO A 71 8.16 -2.67 18.99
C PRO A 71 6.83 -1.89 18.89
N VAL A 72 5.77 -2.45 19.48
CA VAL A 72 4.48 -1.75 19.61
C VAL A 72 4.58 -0.78 20.78
N LYS A 73 4.42 0.52 20.52
CA LYS A 73 4.53 1.56 21.55
C LYS A 73 3.18 1.87 22.21
N ASP A 74 2.15 1.97 21.39
CA ASP A 74 0.77 2.23 21.81
C ASP A 74 -0.14 1.20 21.14
N ILE A 75 -0.54 0.20 21.91
CA ILE A 75 -1.34 -0.91 21.40
C ILE A 75 -2.73 -0.44 20.98
N LEU A 76 -3.37 0.47 21.74
CA LEU A 76 -4.73 0.93 21.44
C LEU A 76 -4.75 1.76 20.16
N TYR A 77 -3.78 2.66 20.00
CA TYR A 77 -3.62 3.43 18.77
C TYR A 77 -3.40 2.51 17.56
N GLU A 78 -2.46 1.57 17.64
CA GLU A 78 -2.15 0.69 16.53
C GLU A 78 -3.30 -0.28 16.20
N LEU A 79 -4.06 -0.73 17.21
CA LEU A 79 -5.29 -1.52 17.00
C LEU A 79 -6.37 -0.70 16.27
N ASN A 80 -6.56 0.56 16.65
CA ASN A 80 -7.53 1.45 16.01
C ASN A 80 -7.11 1.76 14.57
N GLU A 81 -5.83 2.03 14.32
CA GLU A 81 -5.27 2.20 12.98
C GLU A 81 -5.47 0.94 12.14
N MET A 82 -5.24 -0.24 12.71
CA MET A 82 -5.43 -1.50 12.01
C MET A 82 -6.88 -1.70 11.59
N ARG A 83 -7.82 -1.49 12.51
CA ARG A 83 -9.26 -1.69 12.27
C ARG A 83 -9.84 -0.64 11.33
N GLY A 84 -9.48 0.63 11.53
CA GLY A 84 -10.09 1.76 10.83
C GLY A 84 -9.46 2.07 9.48
N THR A 85 -8.19 1.73 9.26
CA THR A 85 -7.45 2.16 8.06
C THR A 85 -6.76 1.02 7.32
N ILE A 86 -5.90 0.25 7.99
CA ILE A 86 -5.06 -0.74 7.31
C ILE A 86 -5.89 -1.93 6.80
N ARG A 87 -6.79 -2.48 7.61
CA ARG A 87 -7.67 -3.59 7.20
C ARG A 87 -8.55 -3.23 6.00
N PRO A 88 -9.30 -2.12 5.99
CA PRO A 88 -10.10 -1.76 4.82
C PRO A 88 -9.28 -1.59 3.55
N LEU A 89 -8.11 -0.95 3.63
CA LEU A 89 -7.22 -0.77 2.48
C LEU A 89 -6.68 -2.11 1.95
N ALA A 90 -6.22 -2.98 2.86
CA ALA A 90 -5.73 -4.30 2.48
C ALA A 90 -6.84 -5.15 1.84
N LEU A 91 -8.06 -5.15 2.39
CA LEU A 91 -9.19 -5.87 1.79
C LEU A 91 -9.57 -5.31 0.42
N LYS A 92 -9.59 -3.98 0.28
CA LYS A 92 -9.93 -3.30 -0.97
C LYS A 92 -8.97 -3.63 -2.10
N TRP A 93 -7.67 -3.68 -1.82
CA TRP A 93 -6.65 -3.75 -2.87
C TRP A 93 -5.97 -5.10 -3.00
N LEU A 94 -5.82 -5.85 -1.91
CA LEU A 94 -5.16 -7.15 -1.94
C LEU A 94 -6.16 -8.30 -2.10
N GLY A 95 -7.45 -8.06 -1.84
CA GLY A 95 -8.51 -9.07 -1.98
C GLY A 95 -8.16 -10.37 -1.24
N LEU A 96 -8.01 -11.46 -2.00
CA LEU A 96 -7.65 -12.78 -1.46
C LEU A 96 -6.25 -12.83 -0.81
N GLY A 97 -5.35 -11.91 -1.17
CA GLY A 97 -4.03 -11.80 -0.55
C GLY A 97 -4.02 -11.00 0.76
N ALA A 98 -5.13 -10.36 1.13
CA ALA A 98 -5.22 -9.57 2.35
C ALA A 98 -4.90 -10.36 3.63
N PRO A 99 -5.34 -11.63 3.83
CA PRO A 99 -4.96 -12.41 5.00
C PRO A 99 -3.44 -12.59 5.14
N GLY A 100 -2.74 -12.84 4.03
CA GLY A 100 -1.28 -13.01 4.02
C GLY A 100 -0.55 -11.73 4.44
N TYR A 101 -1.06 -10.56 4.04
CA TYR A 101 -0.52 -9.27 4.46
C TYR A 101 -0.89 -8.90 5.91
N LEU A 102 -2.12 -9.16 6.34
CA LEU A 102 -2.64 -8.76 7.65
C LEU A 102 -2.19 -9.66 8.80
N ALA A 103 -1.98 -10.96 8.55
CA ALA A 103 -1.60 -11.93 9.57
C ALA A 103 -0.37 -11.51 10.40
N PRO A 104 0.79 -11.14 9.82
CA PRO A 104 1.96 -10.76 10.60
C PRO A 104 1.73 -9.47 11.42
N LEU A 105 0.92 -8.54 10.92
CA LEU A 105 0.58 -7.29 11.62
C LEU A 105 -0.26 -7.59 12.87
N TRP A 106 -1.26 -8.46 12.74
CA TRP A 106 -2.06 -8.92 13.87
C TRP A 106 -1.25 -9.74 14.87
N GLN A 107 -0.36 -10.62 14.40
CA GLN A 107 0.53 -11.39 15.26
C GLN A 107 1.42 -10.48 16.10
N ARG A 108 2.01 -9.45 15.49
CA ARG A 108 2.80 -8.44 16.20
C ARG A 108 1.99 -7.76 17.31
N LEU A 109 0.75 -7.35 17.04
CA LEU A 109 -0.12 -6.73 18.05
C LEU A 109 -0.52 -7.71 19.15
N ALA A 110 -0.83 -8.97 18.79
CA ALA A 110 -1.18 -10.00 19.75
C ALA A 110 0.00 -10.34 20.69
N LEU A 111 1.23 -10.35 20.17
CA LEU A 111 2.43 -10.54 20.98
C LEU A 111 2.64 -9.37 21.96
N ALA A 112 2.42 -8.14 21.53
CA ALA A 112 2.50 -6.98 22.41
C ALA A 112 1.45 -7.02 23.53
N LEU A 113 0.24 -7.52 23.25
CA LEU A 113 -0.82 -7.71 24.24
C LEU A 113 -0.48 -8.76 25.30
N LYS A 114 0.22 -9.85 24.93
CA LYS A 114 0.66 -10.87 25.90
C LYS A 114 1.58 -10.33 26.99
N GLY A 115 2.30 -9.24 26.71
CA GLY A 115 3.16 -8.56 27.67
C GLY A 115 2.42 -7.63 28.64
N GLN A 116 1.14 -7.34 28.40
CA GLN A 116 0.35 -6.47 29.28
C GLN A 116 -0.41 -7.29 30.32
N ARG A 117 -0.37 -6.84 31.57
CA ARG A 117 -1.28 -7.36 32.61
C ARG A 117 -2.71 -7.01 32.21
N PHE A 118 -3.58 -8.01 32.17
CA PHE A 118 -5.01 -7.82 32.00
C PHE A 118 -5.53 -6.90 33.12
N ASN A 119 -6.15 -5.79 32.75
CA ASN A 119 -6.78 -4.87 33.69
C ASN A 119 -8.31 -4.88 33.45
N PRO A 120 -9.10 -5.60 34.27
CA PRO A 120 -10.55 -5.78 34.09
C PRO A 120 -11.41 -4.58 34.54
N GLN A 121 -10.86 -3.37 34.57
CA GLN A 121 -11.61 -2.20 35.06
C GLN A 121 -12.65 -1.70 34.05
#